data_AF-A0A7V1JJD9-F1
#
_entry.id   AF-A0A7V1JJD9-F1
#
_cell.length_a   1.000
_cell.length_b   1.000
_cell.length_c   1.000
_cell.angle_alpha   90.00
_cell.angle_beta   90.00
_cell.angle_gamma   90.00
#
_symmetry.space_group_name_H-M   'P 1'
#
loop_
_entity.id
_entity.type
_entity.pdbx_description
1 polymer ?
#
loop_
_entity_poly.entity_id
_entity_poly.type
_entity_poly.pdbx_seq_one_letter_code
_entity_poly.pdbx_strand_id
1 'polypeptide(L)'
;MDDLIRMLDECLLLLEEGAATPDECLARYPERADELYPLLEIALEVRRVPQPAPSPTAFAAGRRRMLETLAEKKRRQAVSPRPLRRYAEGLAALLGMRERRAPALQLALAAALALVLLTVGGLYLLPHLGRAVAQAATLTETNGVVEILPAGSDTWQPASTGERVEAGDRIRTGPLSTGTLVFFDGSVTRLEAGTE
;
A
#
# COMPACT_ATOMS: atom_id res chain seq x y z
N MET A 1 -12.42 -1.39 -34.78
CA MET A 1 -12.71 -2.56 -33.94
C MET A 1 -12.56 -2.19 -32.47
N ASP A 2 -11.45 -1.54 -32.10
CA ASP A 2 -11.21 -1.07 -30.73
C ASP A 2 -12.27 -0.09 -30.19
N ASP A 3 -12.83 0.78 -31.05
CA ASP A 3 -13.89 1.71 -30.64
C ASP A 3 -15.19 1.03 -30.21
N LEU A 4 -15.57 -0.06 -30.88
CA LEU A 4 -16.79 -0.82 -30.55
C LEU A 4 -16.66 -1.49 -29.19
N ILE A 5 -15.49 -2.07 -28.90
CA ILE A 5 -15.18 -2.70 -27.61
C ILE A 5 -15.22 -1.66 -26.49
N ARG A 6 -14.60 -0.49 -26.70
CA ARG A 6 -14.63 0.61 -25.73
C ARG A 6 -16.06 1.09 -25.44
N MET A 7 -16.90 1.24 -26.47
CA MET A 7 -18.31 1.62 -26.31
C MET A 7 -19.10 0.55 -25.54
N LEU A 8 -18.86 -0.73 -25.83
CA LEU A 8 -19.48 -1.84 -25.11
C LEU A 8 -19.08 -1.85 -23.63
N ASP A 9 -17.80 -1.73 -23.32
CA ASP A 9 -17.29 -1.70 -21.94
C ASP A 9 -17.91 -0.54 -21.14
N GLU A 10 -18.03 0.64 -21.77
CA GLU A 10 -18.66 1.80 -21.14
C GLU A 10 -20.15 1.55 -20.86
N CYS A 11 -20.89 1.00 -21.83
CA CYS A 11 -22.30 0.62 -21.63
C CYS A 11 -22.47 -0.43 -20.54
N LEU A 12 -21.59 -1.44 -20.46
CA LEU A 12 -21.63 -2.46 -19.42
C LEU A 12 -21.37 -1.87 -18.04
N LEU A 13 -20.40 -0.96 -17.90
CA LEU A 13 -20.08 -0.29 -16.64
C LEU A 13 -21.27 0.53 -16.13
N LEU A 14 -21.92 1.28 -17.01
CA LEU A 14 -23.13 2.06 -16.66
C LEU A 14 -24.31 1.16 -16.24
N LEU A 15 -24.45 0.00 -16.87
CA LEU A 15 -25.45 -1.01 -16.51
C LEU A 15 -25.15 -1.69 -15.17
N GLU A 16 -23.87 -1.89 -14.83
CA GLU A 16 -23.44 -2.42 -13.54
C GLU A 16 -23.69 -1.43 -12.40
N GLU A 17 -23.44 -0.14 -12.64
CA GLU A 17 -23.68 0.94 -11.68
C GLU A 17 -25.16 1.31 -11.54
N GLY A 18 -26.02 0.83 -12.46
CA GLY A 18 -27.44 1.19 -12.53
C GLY A 18 -27.68 2.63 -12.99
N ALA A 19 -26.69 3.24 -13.64
CA ALA A 19 -26.71 4.63 -14.12
C ALA A 19 -27.40 4.79 -15.48
N ALA A 20 -27.62 3.70 -16.21
CA ALA A 20 -28.33 3.70 -17.49
C ALA A 20 -29.08 2.38 -17.72
N THR A 21 -30.08 2.42 -18.57
CA THR A 21 -30.78 1.24 -19.14
C THR A 21 -30.15 0.81 -20.47
N PRO A 22 -30.39 -0.42 -20.94
CA PRO A 22 -29.86 -0.89 -22.24
C PRO A 22 -30.28 0.01 -23.41
N ASP A 23 -31.53 0.50 -23.40
CA ASP A 23 -32.04 1.38 -24.44
C ASP A 23 -31.38 2.77 -24.40
N GLU A 24 -31.09 3.30 -23.22
CA GLU A 24 -30.35 4.56 -23.04
C GLU A 24 -28.88 4.44 -23.49
N CYS A 25 -28.28 3.26 -23.30
CA CYS A 25 -26.93 2.95 -23.79
C CYS A 25 -26.87 2.94 -25.33
N LEU A 26 -27.90 2.37 -25.98
CA LEU A 26 -28.01 2.37 -27.43
C LEU A 26 -28.33 3.75 -28.01
N ALA A 27 -29.15 4.55 -27.31
CA ALA A 27 -29.45 5.93 -27.68
C ALA A 27 -28.21 6.85 -27.60
N ARG A 28 -27.21 6.51 -26.78
CA ARG A 28 -25.94 7.24 -26.66
C ARG A 28 -25.01 7.02 -27.86
N TYR A 29 -25.13 5.87 -28.53
CA TYR A 29 -24.28 5.47 -29.66
C TYR A 29 -25.12 5.04 -30.87
N PRO A 30 -25.93 5.94 -31.46
CA PRO A 30 -26.86 5.60 -32.54
C PRO A 30 -26.13 5.09 -33.80
N GLU A 31 -24.90 5.54 -34.05
CA GLU A 31 -24.08 5.13 -35.19
C GLU A 31 -23.55 3.69 -35.13
N ARG A 32 -23.65 3.04 -33.97
CA ARG A 32 -23.23 1.64 -33.74
C ARG A 32 -24.30 0.81 -33.04
N ALA A 33 -25.54 1.31 -32.94
CA ALA A 33 -26.62 0.63 -32.25
C ALA A 33 -26.87 -0.79 -32.78
N ASP A 34 -26.83 -0.97 -34.11
CA ASP A 34 -27.03 -2.26 -34.75
C ASP A 34 -25.92 -3.29 -34.42
N GLU A 35 -24.70 -2.81 -34.17
CA GLU A 35 -23.54 -3.65 -33.80
C GLU A 35 -23.49 -3.91 -32.28
N LEU A 36 -23.92 -2.95 -31.46
CA LEU A 36 -23.91 -3.02 -30.00
C LEU A 36 -25.08 -3.82 -29.42
N TYR A 37 -26.26 -3.74 -30.03
CA TYR A 37 -27.46 -4.44 -29.59
C TYR A 37 -27.24 -5.95 -29.32
N PRO A 38 -26.73 -6.76 -30.28
CA PRO A 38 -26.57 -8.20 -30.06
C PRO A 38 -25.54 -8.51 -28.96
N LEU A 39 -24.53 -7.66 -28.76
CA LEU A 39 -23.50 -7.85 -27.73
C LEU A 39 -24.06 -7.56 -26.33
N LEU A 40 -24.84 -6.48 -26.20
CA LEU A 40 -25.52 -6.12 -24.95
C LEU A 40 -26.58 -7.16 -24.58
N GLU A 41 -27.33 -7.67 -25.55
CA GLU A 41 -28.34 -8.73 -25.33
C GLU A 41 -27.70 -9.98 -24.72
N ILE A 42 -26.60 -10.48 -25.30
CA ILE A 42 -25.87 -11.64 -24.78
C ILE A 42 -25.33 -11.36 -23.37
N ALA A 43 -24.76 -10.18 -23.14
CA ALA A 43 -24.23 -9.81 -21.83
C ALA A 43 -25.34 -9.79 -20.76
N LEU A 44 -26.52 -9.28 -21.10
CA LEU A 44 -27.69 -9.27 -20.21
C LEU A 44 -28.21 -10.68 -19.92
N GLU A 45 -28.26 -11.56 -20.92
CA GLU A 45 -28.65 -12.96 -20.75
C GLU A 45 -27.67 -13.73 -19.86
N VAL A 46 -26.36 -13.56 -20.07
CA VAL A 46 -25.33 -14.17 -19.21
C VAL A 46 -25.45 -13.68 -17.77
N ARG A 47 -25.76 -12.39 -17.57
CA ARG A 47 -25.93 -11.81 -16.22
C ARG A 47 -27.13 -12.39 -15.47
N ARG A 48 -28.17 -12.84 -16.17
CA ARG A 48 -29.35 -13.49 -15.58
C ARG A 48 -29.07 -14.91 -15.10
N VAL A 49 -27.97 -15.53 -15.55
CA VAL A 49 -27.57 -16.87 -15.10
C VAL A 49 -27.14 -16.78 -13.63
N PRO A 50 -27.75 -17.56 -12.72
CA PRO A 50 -27.33 -17.61 -11.33
C PRO A 50 -25.85 -17.98 -11.24
N GLN A 51 -25.02 -17.08 -10.68
CA GLN A 51 -23.63 -17.41 -10.44
C GLN A 51 -23.55 -18.58 -9.45
N PRO A 52 -22.75 -19.63 -9.74
CA PRO A 52 -22.61 -20.76 -8.85
C PRO A 52 -21.91 -20.30 -7.55
N ALA A 53 -22.71 -20.04 -6.53
CA ALA A 53 -22.19 -19.73 -5.20
C ALA A 53 -21.61 -21.01 -4.58
N PRO A 54 -20.34 -21.02 -4.13
CA PRO A 54 -19.81 -22.17 -3.42
C PRO A 54 -20.61 -22.42 -2.16
N SER A 55 -20.92 -23.68 -1.85
CA SER A 55 -21.59 -23.99 -0.59
C SER A 55 -20.70 -23.55 0.59
N PRO A 56 -21.29 -23.02 1.69
CA PRO A 56 -20.50 -22.55 2.83
C PRO A 56 -19.54 -23.61 3.39
N THR A 57 -19.97 -24.88 3.37
CA THR A 57 -19.18 -26.03 3.82
C THR A 57 -18.00 -26.34 2.89
N ALA A 58 -18.20 -26.28 1.57
CA ALA A 58 -17.12 -26.49 0.59
C ALA A 58 -16.08 -25.38 0.66
N PHE A 59 -16.51 -24.13 0.82
CA PHE A 59 -15.61 -22.98 0.98
C PHE A 59 -14.77 -23.09 2.26
N ALA A 60 -15.40 -23.39 3.40
CA ALA A 60 -14.70 -23.57 4.67
C ALA A 60 -13.68 -24.72 4.60
N ALA A 61 -14.04 -25.85 3.99
CA ALA A 61 -13.14 -26.99 3.80
C ALA A 61 -11.96 -26.64 2.87
N GLY A 62 -12.19 -25.84 1.82
CA GLY A 62 -11.12 -25.32 0.95
C GLY A 62 -10.15 -24.41 1.70
N ARG A 63 -10.68 -23.44 2.47
CA ARG A 63 -9.88 -22.50 3.26
C ARG A 63 -9.00 -23.20 4.29
N ARG A 64 -9.51 -24.23 4.99
CA ARG A 64 -8.73 -25.02 5.95
C ARG A 64 -7.54 -25.70 5.30
N ARG A 65 -7.77 -26.39 4.17
CA ARG A 65 -6.70 -27.03 3.39
C ARG A 65 -5.65 -26.02 2.94
N MET A 66 -6.07 -24.84 2.47
CA MET A 66 -5.14 -23.76 2.08
C MET A 66 -4.26 -23.33 3.25
N LEU A 67 -4.85 -23.03 4.40
CA LEU A 67 -4.11 -22.56 5.58
C LEU A 67 -3.14 -23.62 6.12
N GLU A 68 -3.52 -24.89 6.08
CA GLU A 68 -2.63 -26.01 6.47
C GLU A 68 -1.40 -26.10 5.57
N THR A 69 -1.59 -25.97 4.24
CA THR A 69 -0.44 -25.97 3.31
C THR A 69 0.48 -24.77 3.51
N LEU A 70 -0.07 -23.59 3.85
CA LEU A 70 0.73 -22.40 4.17
C LEU A 70 1.51 -22.58 5.48
N ALA A 71 0.88 -23.16 6.51
CA ALA A 71 1.54 -23.46 7.77
C ALA A 71 2.70 -24.45 7.60
N GLU A 72 2.54 -25.45 6.75
CA GLU A 72 3.59 -26.41 6.41
C GLU A 72 4.73 -25.76 5.62
N LYS A 73 4.42 -24.93 4.62
CA LYS A 73 5.43 -24.16 3.88
C LYS A 73 6.22 -23.23 4.80
N LYS A 74 5.54 -22.54 5.73
CA LYS A 74 6.18 -21.67 6.73
C LYS A 74 7.08 -22.47 7.68
N ARG A 75 6.67 -23.65 8.12
CA ARG A 75 7.51 -24.54 8.94
C ARG A 75 8.76 -25.00 8.20
N ARG A 76 8.63 -25.40 6.93
CA ARG A 76 9.77 -25.77 6.08
C ARG A 76 10.73 -24.60 5.83
N GLN A 77 10.20 -23.39 5.64
CA GLN A 77 11.00 -22.18 5.48
C GLN A 77 11.65 -21.71 6.80
N ALA A 78 10.98 -21.88 7.94
CA ALA A 78 11.50 -21.55 9.26
C ALA A 78 12.68 -22.43 9.69
N VAL A 79 12.88 -23.60 9.05
CA VAL A 79 14.09 -24.42 9.22
C VAL A 79 15.18 -23.95 8.24
N SER A 80 15.68 -22.74 8.44
CA SER A 80 17.02 -22.38 7.98
C SER A 80 17.76 -21.33 8.83
N PRO A 81 17.92 -21.50 10.16
CA PRO A 81 18.92 -20.75 10.92
C PRO A 81 20.25 -21.52 10.92
N ARG A 82 20.76 -21.95 9.76
CA ARG A 82 22.10 -22.57 9.66
C ARG A 82 23.27 -21.59 9.48
N PRO A 83 23.14 -20.34 8.97
CA PRO A 83 24.32 -19.47 8.88
C PRO A 83 24.72 -18.92 10.26
N LEU A 84 23.76 -18.42 11.06
CA LEU A 84 24.04 -17.76 12.34
C LEU A 84 24.64 -18.69 13.40
N ARG A 85 24.21 -19.95 13.46
CA ARG A 85 24.73 -20.92 14.43
C ARG A 85 26.20 -21.26 14.16
N ARG A 86 26.62 -21.29 12.89
CA ARG A 86 28.02 -21.51 12.48
C ARG A 86 28.92 -20.32 12.85
N TYR A 87 28.39 -19.11 12.81
CA TYR A 87 29.10 -17.91 13.29
C TYR A 87 29.20 -17.85 14.82
N ALA A 88 28.16 -18.30 15.54
CA ALA A 88 28.16 -18.32 17.00
C ALA A 88 29.20 -19.29 17.59
N GLU A 89 29.38 -20.47 16.98
CA GLU A 89 30.38 -21.46 17.40
C GLU A 89 31.83 -20.95 17.22
N GLY A 90 32.10 -20.16 16.16
CA GLY A 90 33.40 -19.52 15.94
C GLY A 90 33.74 -18.44 16.97
N LEU A 91 32.75 -17.66 17.42
CA LEU A 91 32.92 -16.63 18.44
C LEU A 91 33.15 -17.23 19.84
N ALA A 92 32.46 -18.33 20.18
CA ALA A 92 32.66 -19.03 21.45
C ALA A 92 34.08 -19.62 21.57
N ALA A 93 34.64 -20.14 20.48
CA ALA A 93 36.01 -20.65 20.45
C ALA A 93 37.07 -19.55 20.68
N LEU A 94 36.85 -18.34 20.14
CA LEU A 94 37.71 -17.18 20.37
C LEU A 94 37.65 -16.68 21.82
N LEU A 95 36.49 -16.78 22.47
CA LEU A 95 36.31 -16.39 23.87
C LEU A 95 36.85 -17.44 24.86
N GLY A 96 36.78 -18.73 24.53
CA GLY A 96 37.23 -19.84 25.37
C GLY A 96 38.75 -20.00 25.49
N MET A 97 39.55 -19.46 24.56
CA MET A 97 41.03 -19.51 24.64
C MET A 97 41.62 -18.45 25.59
N ARG A 98 40.78 -17.68 26.29
CA ARG A 98 41.17 -16.53 27.13
C ARG A 98 41.23 -16.84 28.63
N GLU A 99 41.29 -18.10 29.05
CA GLU A 99 41.34 -18.46 30.48
C GLU A 99 42.74 -18.36 31.16
N ARG A 100 43.77 -17.85 30.48
CA ARG A 100 45.12 -17.71 31.09
C ARG A 100 45.72 -16.30 31.10
N ARG A 101 44.96 -15.25 30.81
CA ARG A 101 45.50 -13.87 30.86
C ARG A 101 44.64 -12.94 31.71
N ALA A 102 45.20 -12.63 32.88
CA ALA A 102 44.92 -11.59 33.87
C ALA A 102 43.49 -10.99 33.88
N PRO A 103 42.75 -11.10 35.00
CA PRO A 103 41.35 -10.66 35.10
C PRO A 103 41.16 -9.16 34.81
N ALA A 104 42.21 -8.35 35.00
CA ALA A 104 42.21 -6.92 34.67
C ALA A 104 42.04 -6.65 33.15
N LEU A 105 42.58 -7.51 32.29
CA LEU A 105 42.51 -7.35 30.83
C LEU A 105 41.16 -7.84 30.29
N GLN A 106 40.50 -8.76 30.99
CA GLN A 106 39.12 -9.19 30.67
C GLN A 106 38.11 -8.10 31.03
N LEU A 107 38.24 -7.45 32.19
CA LEU A 107 37.42 -6.31 32.59
C LEU A 107 37.58 -5.11 31.66
N ALA A 108 38.81 -4.77 31.28
CA ALA A 108 39.08 -3.66 30.36
C ALA A 108 38.48 -3.90 28.97
N LEU A 109 38.56 -5.14 28.46
CA LEU A 109 38.00 -5.49 27.15
C LEU A 109 36.47 -5.57 27.20
N ALA A 110 35.88 -6.10 28.28
CA ALA A 110 34.43 -6.12 28.46
C ALA A 110 33.86 -4.70 28.53
N ALA A 111 34.53 -3.79 29.25
CA ALA A 111 34.15 -2.39 29.31
C ALA A 111 34.27 -1.70 27.93
N ALA A 112 35.35 -1.95 27.19
CA ALA A 112 35.52 -1.42 25.83
C ALA A 112 34.44 -1.95 24.87
N LEU A 113 34.09 -3.24 24.96
CA LEU A 113 33.06 -3.84 24.11
C LEU A 113 31.65 -3.35 24.47
N ALA A 114 31.37 -3.14 25.75
CA ALA A 114 30.14 -2.51 26.23
C ALA A 114 30.04 -1.05 25.75
N LEU A 115 31.14 -0.30 25.77
CA LEU A 115 31.19 1.06 25.24
C LEU A 115 30.97 1.09 23.72
N VAL A 116 31.55 0.16 22.97
CA VAL A 116 31.30 0.00 21.53
C VAL A 116 29.85 -0.41 21.26
N LEU A 117 29.27 -1.32 22.04
CA LEU A 117 27.86 -1.70 21.93
C LEU A 117 26.91 -0.55 22.29
N LEU A 118 27.25 0.28 23.28
CA LEU A 118 26.47 1.47 23.65
C LEU A 118 26.59 2.59 22.61
N THR A 119 27.78 2.77 22.02
CA THR A 119 28.00 3.79 20.98
C THR A 119 27.40 3.37 19.65
N VAL A 120 27.66 2.13 19.18
CA VAL A 120 27.06 1.59 17.95
C VAL A 120 25.56 1.38 18.13
N GLY A 121 25.15 0.76 19.24
CA GLY A 121 23.74 0.54 19.56
C GLY A 121 23.01 1.85 19.77
N GLY A 122 23.57 2.82 20.48
CA GLY A 122 23.00 4.16 20.60
C GLY A 122 22.88 4.85 19.24
N LEU A 123 23.96 4.92 18.46
CA LEU A 123 23.97 5.61 17.17
C LEU A 123 23.04 4.94 16.14
N TYR A 124 22.81 3.62 16.23
CA TYR A 124 21.87 2.90 15.36
C TYR A 124 20.41 2.88 15.88
N LEU A 125 20.17 2.82 17.20
CA LEU A 125 18.81 2.74 17.78
C LEU A 125 18.16 4.11 17.97
N LEU A 126 18.92 5.17 18.27
CA LEU A 126 18.37 6.52 18.41
C LEU A 126 17.63 7.02 17.15
N PRO A 127 18.13 6.83 15.90
CA PRO A 127 17.37 7.23 14.71
C PRO A 127 16.11 6.39 14.44
N HIS A 128 15.94 5.23 15.08
CA HIS A 128 14.76 4.39 14.94
C HIS A 128 13.67 4.67 16.00
N LEU A 129 14.03 5.23 17.15
CA LEU A 129 13.07 5.69 18.17
C LEU A 129 12.37 7.01 17.79
N GLY A 130 12.91 7.75 16.82
CA GLY A 130 12.41 9.06 16.39
C GLY A 130 11.61 9.07 15.08
N ARG A 131 11.43 7.93 14.40
CA ARG A 131 10.44 7.86 13.31
C ARG A 131 9.06 7.73 13.93
N ALA A 132 8.50 8.86 14.38
CA ALA A 132 7.06 9.02 14.28
C ALA A 132 6.69 8.62 12.84
N VAL A 133 5.81 7.64 12.69
CA VAL A 133 5.24 7.33 11.38
C VAL A 133 4.66 8.64 10.89
N ALA A 134 5.29 9.27 9.89
CA ALA A 134 4.80 10.50 9.30
C ALA A 134 3.42 10.15 8.72
N GLN A 135 2.37 10.63 9.39
CA GLN A 135 1.00 10.48 8.94
C GLN A 135 0.84 11.38 7.73
N ALA A 136 1.13 10.83 6.54
CA ALA A 136 1.03 11.56 5.29
C ALA A 136 -0.35 11.34 4.66
N ALA A 137 -0.92 12.39 4.10
CA ALA A 137 -2.02 12.31 3.17
C ALA A 137 -1.49 12.27 1.73
N THR A 138 -2.23 11.67 0.82
CA THR A 138 -1.94 11.69 -0.62
C THR A 138 -3.02 12.51 -1.32
N LEU A 139 -2.60 13.44 -2.17
CA LEU A 139 -3.50 14.24 -3.00
C LEU A 139 -3.95 13.39 -4.18
N THR A 140 -5.14 12.79 -4.11
CA THR A 140 -5.59 11.80 -5.12
C THR A 140 -6.36 12.42 -6.29
N GLU A 141 -6.85 13.64 -6.12
CA GLU A 141 -7.58 14.35 -7.16
C GLU A 141 -7.27 15.84 -7.05
N THR A 142 -6.94 16.47 -8.18
CA THR A 142 -6.74 17.91 -8.29
C THR A 142 -7.45 18.42 -9.53
N ASN A 143 -8.37 19.35 -9.36
CA ASN A 143 -8.92 20.13 -10.46
C ASN A 143 -8.51 21.59 -10.25
N GLY A 144 -7.86 22.19 -11.23
CA GLY A 144 -7.33 23.55 -11.12
C GLY A 144 -5.97 23.64 -10.43
N VAL A 145 -5.68 24.81 -9.85
CA VAL A 145 -4.41 25.11 -9.18
C VAL A 145 -4.50 24.75 -7.70
N VAL A 146 -3.68 23.78 -7.28
CA VAL A 146 -3.44 23.42 -5.88
C VAL A 146 -1.95 23.65 -5.62
N GLU A 147 -1.63 24.28 -4.50
CA GLU A 147 -0.24 24.54 -4.11
C GLU A 147 0.00 24.06 -2.68
N ILE A 148 1.20 23.54 -2.42
CA ILE A 148 1.66 23.10 -1.10
C ILE A 148 2.81 24.00 -0.65
N LEU A 149 2.81 24.38 0.62
CA LEU A 149 3.92 24.99 1.33
C LEU A 149 4.48 23.95 2.30
N PRO A 150 5.63 23.32 1.99
CA PRO A 150 6.24 22.33 2.86
C PRO A 150 6.61 22.91 4.22
N ALA A 151 6.52 22.10 5.28
CA ALA A 151 6.88 22.50 6.62
C ALA A 151 8.33 23.02 6.69
N GLY A 152 8.50 24.29 7.10
CA GLY A 152 9.81 24.95 7.16
C GLY A 152 10.27 25.59 5.85
N SER A 153 9.44 25.56 4.81
CA SER A 153 9.60 26.37 3.59
C SER A 153 8.81 27.68 3.70
N ASP A 154 9.27 28.70 2.99
CA ASP A 154 8.54 29.96 2.75
C ASP A 154 8.02 30.08 1.30
N THR A 155 8.18 29.02 0.51
CA THR A 155 7.83 29.00 -0.92
C THR A 155 6.71 28.01 -1.21
N TRP A 156 5.62 28.53 -1.79
CA TRP A 156 4.52 27.73 -2.33
C TRP A 156 4.98 27.04 -3.61
N GLN A 157 4.68 25.76 -3.72
CA GLN A 157 5.02 24.92 -4.87
C GLN A 157 3.74 24.32 -5.45
N PRO A 158 3.62 24.21 -6.78
CA PRO A 158 2.46 23.59 -7.41
C PRO A 158 2.40 22.11 -7.05
N ALA A 159 1.22 21.69 -6.58
CA ALA A 159 0.97 20.33 -6.15
C ALA A 159 0.24 19.53 -7.23
N SER A 160 0.66 18.27 -7.42
CA SER A 160 0.06 17.38 -8.43
C SER A 160 -0.62 16.17 -7.81
N THR A 161 -1.57 15.57 -8.52
CA THR A 161 -2.15 14.28 -8.14
C THR A 161 -1.07 13.23 -7.90
N GLY A 162 -1.17 12.51 -6.78
CA GLY A 162 -0.22 11.50 -6.30
C GLY A 162 0.82 12.05 -5.34
N GLU A 163 0.88 13.36 -5.13
CA GLU A 163 1.83 13.98 -4.21
C GLU A 163 1.46 13.71 -2.75
N ARG A 164 2.49 13.49 -1.93
CA ARG A 164 2.32 13.26 -0.49
C ARG A 164 2.42 14.59 0.25
N VAL A 165 1.44 14.81 1.12
CA VAL A 165 1.37 15.93 2.05
C VAL A 165 1.67 15.39 3.45
N GLU A 166 2.64 15.98 4.12
CA GLU A 166 3.01 15.61 5.49
C GLU A 166 2.37 16.54 6.52
N ALA A 167 2.32 16.07 7.77
CA ALA A 167 1.80 16.87 8.87
C ALA A 167 2.68 18.11 9.09
N GLY A 168 2.09 19.30 8.95
CA GLY A 168 2.78 20.59 9.05
C GLY A 168 2.88 21.34 7.72
N ASP A 169 2.61 20.67 6.60
CA ASP A 169 2.47 21.32 5.30
C ASP A 169 1.16 22.13 5.26
N ARG A 170 1.16 23.28 4.57
CA ARG A 170 -0.06 24.03 4.27
C ARG A 170 -0.44 23.81 2.82
N ILE A 171 -1.73 23.72 2.54
CA ILE A 171 -2.25 23.54 1.20
C ILE A 171 -3.19 24.69 0.92
N ARG A 172 -3.10 25.29 -0.27
CA ARG A 172 -4.09 26.26 -0.73
C ARG A 172 -4.68 25.85 -2.05
N THR A 173 -5.97 26.08 -2.21
CA THR A 173 -6.69 25.89 -3.47
C THR A 173 -7.01 27.24 -4.10
N GLY A 174 -6.86 27.32 -5.41
CA GLY A 174 -7.28 28.50 -6.18
C GLY A 174 -8.81 28.72 -6.16
N PRO A 175 -9.29 29.86 -6.71
CA PRO A 175 -10.70 30.28 -6.66
C PRO A 175 -11.69 29.38 -7.41
N LEU A 176 -11.18 28.52 -8.30
CA LEU A 176 -11.95 27.53 -9.08
C LEU A 176 -11.28 26.15 -8.98
N SER A 177 -10.56 25.90 -7.89
CA SER A 177 -9.79 24.67 -7.72
C SER A 177 -10.39 23.79 -6.63
N THR A 178 -10.35 22.48 -6.82
CA THR A 178 -10.71 21.49 -5.80
C THR A 178 -9.60 20.46 -5.65
N GLY A 179 -9.44 19.94 -4.45
CA GLY A 179 -8.47 18.90 -4.13
C GLY A 179 -9.07 17.83 -3.23
N THR A 180 -8.70 16.57 -3.43
CA THR A 180 -9.09 15.48 -2.52
C THR A 180 -7.85 14.88 -1.88
N LEU A 181 -7.81 14.91 -0.55
CA LEU A 181 -6.77 14.29 0.27
C LEU A 181 -7.27 12.96 0.83
N VAL A 182 -6.46 11.92 0.66
CA VAL A 182 -6.66 10.62 1.30
C VAL A 182 -5.56 10.42 2.33
N PHE A 183 -5.93 10.34 3.60
CA PHE A 183 -4.99 10.14 4.70
C PHE A 183 -4.55 8.68 4.81
N PHE A 184 -3.43 8.44 5.49
CA PHE A 184 -2.88 7.09 5.70
C PHE A 184 -3.86 6.12 6.40
N ASP A 185 -4.83 6.65 7.17
CA ASP A 185 -5.86 5.88 7.86
C ASP A 185 -7.10 5.59 6.99
N GLY A 186 -7.10 6.06 5.74
CA GLY A 186 -8.19 5.92 4.79
C GLY A 186 -9.29 6.97 4.91
N SER A 187 -9.17 7.93 5.84
CA SER A 187 -10.07 9.08 5.88
C SER A 187 -9.84 9.99 4.66
N VAL A 188 -10.90 10.70 4.26
CA VAL A 188 -10.90 11.54 3.07
C VAL A 188 -11.33 12.96 3.45
N THR A 189 -10.59 13.95 2.97
CA THR A 189 -10.97 15.37 3.09
C THR A 189 -10.96 16.02 1.72
N ARG A 190 -12.06 16.70 1.40
CA ARG A 190 -12.17 17.51 0.20
C ARG A 190 -11.86 18.96 0.54
N LEU A 191 -10.98 19.56 -0.23
CA LEU A 191 -10.65 20.96 -0.22
C LEU A 191 -11.50 21.66 -1.28
N GLU A 192 -12.34 22.58 -0.83
CA GLU A 192 -13.18 23.41 -1.69
C GLU A 192 -12.38 24.60 -2.25
N ALA A 193 -12.97 25.32 -3.20
CA ALA A 193 -12.32 26.47 -3.82
C ALA A 193 -12.02 27.60 -2.84
N GLY A 194 -10.81 28.18 -2.93
CA GLY A 194 -10.38 29.30 -2.10
C GLY A 194 -10.15 28.94 -0.62
N THR A 195 -9.78 27.69 -0.34
CA THR A 195 -9.52 27.19 1.01
C THR A 195 -8.02 27.12 1.28
N GLU A 196 -7.64 27.34 2.54
CA GLU A 196 -6.28 27.15 3.07
C GLU A 196 -6.31 26.38 4.40
#